data_AF-A0A926SUG6-F1
#
_entry.id   AF-A0A926SUG6-F1
#
_cell.length_a   1.000
_cell.length_b   1.000
_cell.length_c   1.000
_cell.angle_alpha   90.00
_cell.angle_beta   90.00
_cell.angle_gamma   90.00
#
_symmetry.space_group_name_H-M   'P 1'
#
loop_
_entity.id
_entity.type
_entity.pdbx_description
1 polymer ?
#
loop_
_entity_poly.entity_id
_entity_poly.type
_entity_poly.pdbx_seq_one_letter_code
_entity_poly.pdbx_strand_id
1 'polypeptide(L)'
;MIAIQELNQKVNASPDNSADWKLLENSEPLFIHPLIENKEISPRVSPVQGNGFYLKWIIGIPIWMVFILSVPFWAEAEEKWFRKGVRSWKGMTINSLKFGLMHLTAGIPLCWALSLSVPGFLFACRYKYVYDRHLRKFNDENQAVAAGVEASTADHAIYNAILITFLAVTMLLG
;
A
#
# COMPACT_ATOMS: atom_id res chain seq x y z
N MET A 1 -64.51 -99.80 11.83
CA MET A 1 -65.87 -100.23 11.47
C MET A 1 -66.83 -99.34 12.25
N ILE A 2 -67.45 -98.38 11.54
CA ILE A 2 -68.64 -97.54 11.92
C ILE A 2 -68.33 -96.45 13.00
N ALA A 3 -68.71 -95.17 12.95
CA ALA A 3 -69.49 -94.24 12.09
C ALA A 3 -69.04 -92.80 12.52
N ILE A 4 -68.81 -91.82 11.63
CA ILE A 4 -69.78 -90.89 10.98
C ILE A 4 -70.50 -89.91 11.96
N GLN A 5 -70.55 -88.62 11.54
CA GLN A 5 -71.48 -87.52 11.90
C GLN A 5 -71.13 -86.72 13.19
N GLU A 6 -71.06 -85.38 13.24
CA GLU A 6 -71.70 -84.25 12.53
C GLU A 6 -70.83 -82.97 12.69
N LEU A 7 -70.57 -82.21 11.63
CA LEU A 7 -71.25 -80.94 11.25
C LEU A 7 -71.20 -79.79 12.29
N ASN A 8 -70.25 -78.88 12.08
CA ASN A 8 -70.55 -77.50 11.66
C ASN A 8 -71.54 -76.69 12.52
N GLN A 9 -71.06 -76.17 13.65
CA GLN A 9 -71.66 -75.02 14.31
C GLN A 9 -70.63 -73.90 14.52
N LYS A 10 -70.74 -72.90 13.63
CA LYS A 10 -70.64 -71.45 13.88
C LYS A 10 -69.56 -70.98 14.88
N VAL A 11 -68.46 -70.41 14.38
CA VAL A 11 -68.33 -68.98 13.99
C VAL A 11 -68.10 -68.07 15.21
N ASN A 12 -66.88 -67.55 15.26
CA ASN A 12 -66.44 -66.25 15.80
C ASN A 12 -66.66 -65.96 17.30
N ALA A 13 -65.59 -66.17 18.08
CA ALA A 13 -65.15 -65.19 19.07
C ALA A 13 -63.61 -65.18 19.10
N SER A 14 -63.04 -64.05 18.69
CA SER A 14 -61.61 -63.72 18.62
C SER A 14 -60.95 -63.71 20.01
N PRO A 15 -59.66 -64.09 20.16
CA PRO A 15 -58.82 -63.62 21.23
C PRO A 15 -57.81 -62.60 20.67
N ASP A 16 -58.27 -61.35 20.47
CA ASP A 16 -57.35 -60.24 20.19
C ASP A 16 -56.99 -59.55 21.51
N ASN A 17 -55.74 -59.80 21.90
CA ASN A 17 -55.05 -59.30 23.06
C ASN A 17 -54.76 -57.80 22.86
N SER A 18 -55.81 -56.97 22.97
CA SER A 18 -55.75 -55.51 22.76
C SER A 18 -56.03 -54.75 24.04
N ALA A 19 -55.25 -55.02 25.10
CA ALA A 19 -55.31 -54.24 26.32
C ALA A 19 -53.99 -54.28 27.10
N ASP A 20 -52.89 -53.79 26.53
CA ASP A 20 -51.72 -53.47 27.35
C ASP A 20 -50.78 -52.37 26.81
N TRP A 21 -51.29 -51.46 25.98
CA TRP A 21 -50.49 -50.30 25.51
C TRP A 21 -50.74 -49.03 26.33
N LYS A 22 -51.77 -49.01 27.19
CA LYS A 22 -52.14 -47.84 28.01
C LYS A 22 -51.31 -47.66 29.29
N LEU A 23 -50.35 -48.55 29.57
CA LEU A 23 -49.43 -48.42 30.70
C LEU A 23 -48.06 -47.82 30.32
N LEU A 24 -47.81 -47.51 29.05
CA LEU A 24 -46.57 -46.88 28.57
C LEU A 24 -46.70 -45.37 28.28
N GLU A 25 -47.87 -44.77 28.53
CA GLU A 25 -48.12 -43.35 28.22
C GLU A 25 -47.81 -42.39 29.39
N ASN A 26 -47.34 -42.91 30.54
CA ASN A 26 -47.07 -42.11 31.75
C ASN A 26 -45.62 -42.17 32.27
N SER A 27 -44.65 -42.60 31.46
CA SER A 27 -43.24 -42.43 31.81
C SER A 27 -42.73 -41.07 31.33
N GLU A 28 -42.79 -40.07 32.21
CA GLU A 28 -42.06 -38.82 32.02
C GLU A 28 -40.54 -39.09 31.85
N PRO A 29 -39.87 -38.26 31.03
CA PRO A 29 -38.65 -38.65 30.31
C PRO A 29 -37.43 -38.81 31.23
N LEU A 30 -36.81 -39.98 31.14
CA LEU A 30 -35.52 -40.28 31.73
C LEU A 30 -34.42 -39.55 30.95
N PHE A 31 -33.93 -38.45 31.53
CA PHE A 31 -32.60 -37.85 31.36
C PHE A 31 -31.97 -37.91 29.96
N ILE A 32 -32.09 -36.81 29.22
CA ILE A 32 -30.91 -36.20 28.61
C ILE A 32 -30.81 -34.81 29.23
N HIS A 33 -29.88 -34.64 30.18
CA HIS A 33 -29.44 -33.30 30.58
C HIS A 33 -29.19 -32.49 29.30
N PRO A 34 -29.59 -31.20 29.24
CA PRO A 34 -29.23 -30.38 28.10
C PRO A 34 -27.73 -30.51 27.95
N LEU A 35 -27.31 -31.00 26.78
CA LEU A 35 -25.93 -30.97 26.34
C LEU A 35 -25.40 -29.65 26.83
N ILE A 36 -24.40 -29.71 27.73
CA ILE A 36 -23.67 -28.56 28.22
C ILE A 36 -23.50 -27.70 26.99
N GLU A 37 -24.24 -26.59 26.94
CA GLU A 37 -24.06 -25.58 25.94
C GLU A 37 -22.65 -25.12 26.29
N ASN A 38 -21.68 -25.74 25.62
CA ASN A 38 -20.35 -25.22 25.47
C ASN A 38 -20.61 -23.90 24.76
N LYS A 39 -21.03 -22.91 25.53
CA LYS A 39 -20.88 -21.51 25.23
C LYS A 39 -19.41 -21.45 24.99
N GLU A 40 -19.04 -21.59 23.73
CA GLU A 40 -17.68 -21.41 23.30
C GLU A 40 -17.35 -20.05 23.87
N ILE A 41 -16.57 -20.05 24.95
CA ILE A 41 -15.77 -18.92 25.34
C ILE A 41 -14.70 -18.94 24.25
N SER A 42 -15.13 -18.65 23.01
CA SER A 42 -14.27 -18.19 21.95
C SER A 42 -13.61 -17.01 22.62
N PRO A 43 -12.31 -17.10 22.96
CA PRO A 43 -11.63 -15.94 23.47
C PRO A 43 -11.89 -14.89 22.39
N ARG A 44 -12.63 -13.83 22.72
CA ARG A 44 -12.62 -12.62 21.91
C ARG A 44 -11.16 -12.18 21.96
N VAL A 45 -10.34 -12.75 21.08
CA VAL A 45 -9.09 -12.17 20.68
C VAL A 45 -9.56 -10.89 20.04
N SER A 46 -9.60 -9.83 20.85
CA SER A 46 -9.80 -8.50 20.35
C SER A 46 -8.81 -8.37 19.19
N PRO A 47 -9.24 -8.03 17.97
CA PRO A 47 -8.27 -7.71 16.94
C PRO A 47 -7.35 -6.67 17.59
N VAL A 48 -6.05 -6.92 17.59
CA VAL A 48 -5.05 -5.97 18.11
C VAL A 48 -5.10 -4.77 17.17
N GLN A 49 -6.06 -3.90 17.46
CA GLN A 49 -6.42 -2.73 16.69
C GLN A 49 -5.61 -1.59 17.27
N GLY A 50 -4.33 -1.53 16.88
CA GLY A 50 -3.42 -0.52 17.43
C GLY A 50 -2.05 -0.37 16.76
N ASN A 51 -1.56 -1.34 15.99
CA ASN A 51 -0.13 -1.32 15.62
C ASN A 51 0.18 -0.70 14.25
N GLY A 52 -0.81 -0.59 13.35
CA GLY A 52 -0.59 -0.11 11.98
C GLY A 52 -0.17 1.36 11.89
N PHE A 53 -0.71 2.20 12.78
CA PHE A 53 -0.34 3.62 12.85
C PHE A 53 1.13 3.75 13.28
N TYR A 54 1.50 3.25 14.46
CA TYR A 54 2.86 3.39 14.98
C TYR A 54 3.92 2.79 14.06
N LEU A 55 3.63 1.66 13.41
CA LEU A 55 4.57 1.01 12.48
C LEU A 55 4.88 1.88 11.25
N LYS A 56 3.86 2.53 10.65
CA LYS A 56 4.03 3.45 9.52
C LYS A 56 4.97 4.60 9.85
N TRP A 57 4.83 5.19 11.05
CA TRP A 57 5.64 6.34 11.47
C TRP A 57 7.07 5.94 11.87
N ILE A 58 7.22 4.83 12.60
CA ILE A 58 8.54 4.32 13.03
C ILE A 58 9.41 3.97 11.82
N ILE A 59 8.82 3.41 10.75
CA ILE A 59 9.56 3.06 9.53
C ILE A 59 9.65 4.27 8.58
N GLY A 60 8.57 5.03 8.44
CA GLY A 60 8.48 6.12 7.46
C GLY A 60 9.40 7.30 7.76
N ILE A 61 9.53 7.71 9.03
CA ILE A 61 10.39 8.85 9.40
C ILE A 61 11.87 8.56 9.08
N PRO A 62 12.48 7.43 9.50
CA PRO A 62 13.86 7.13 9.15
C PRO A 62 14.10 7.06 7.64
N ILE A 63 13.18 6.46 6.87
CA ILE A 63 13.28 6.42 5.41
C ILE A 63 13.28 7.85 4.85
N TRP A 64 12.28 8.67 5.22
CA TRP A 64 12.20 10.06 4.79
C TRP A 64 13.46 10.85 5.15
N MET A 65 14.01 10.68 6.36
CA MET A 65 15.27 11.30 6.78
C MET A 65 16.43 10.93 5.86
N VAL A 66 16.59 9.64 5.54
CA VAL A 66 17.64 9.16 4.64
C VAL A 66 17.48 9.77 3.25
N PHE A 67 16.25 9.85 2.73
CA PHE A 67 15.99 10.48 1.44
C PHE A 67 16.36 11.96 1.43
N ILE A 68 15.88 12.74 2.42
CA ILE A 68 16.17 14.19 2.51
C ILE A 68 17.68 14.46 2.60
N LEU A 69 18.42 13.65 3.35
CA LEU A 69 19.87 13.77 3.46
C LEU A 69 20.59 13.36 2.17
N SER A 70 20.03 12.44 1.39
CA SER A 70 20.64 11.95 0.14
C SER A 70 20.37 12.87 -1.06
N VAL A 71 19.26 13.62 -1.04
CA VAL A 71 18.81 14.48 -2.15
C VAL A 71 19.88 15.46 -2.66
N PRO A 72 20.63 16.19 -1.81
CA PRO A 72 21.64 17.13 -2.29
C PRO A 72 22.73 16.47 -3.14
N PHE A 73 23.16 15.27 -2.75
CA PHE A 73 24.19 14.52 -3.46
C PHE A 73 23.71 14.05 -4.84
N TRP A 74 22.46 13.59 -4.92
CA TRP A 74 21.87 13.15 -6.19
C TRP A 74 21.61 14.34 -7.12
N ALA A 75 21.07 15.44 -6.58
CA ALA A 75 20.87 16.68 -7.33
C ALA A 75 22.20 17.23 -7.88
N GLU A 76 23.29 17.16 -7.11
CA GLU A 76 24.61 17.58 -7.58
C GLU A 76 25.10 16.73 -8.76
N ALA A 77 24.95 15.41 -8.68
CA ALA A 77 25.35 14.50 -9.75
C ALA A 77 24.56 14.76 -11.04
N GLU A 78 23.24 14.92 -10.93
CA GLU A 78 22.37 15.21 -12.07
C GLU A 78 22.69 16.56 -12.70
N GLU A 79 22.84 17.62 -11.90
CA GLU A 79 23.17 18.95 -12.42
C GLU A 79 24.54 18.97 -13.11
N LYS A 80 25.52 18.23 -12.58
CA LYS A 80 26.83 18.05 -13.26
C LYS A 80 26.69 17.36 -14.61
N TRP A 81 25.81 16.36 -14.75
CA TRP A 81 25.61 15.66 -16.02
C TRP A 81 24.81 16.48 -17.04
N PHE A 82 23.79 17.22 -16.60
CA PHE A 82 22.88 17.90 -17.51
C PHE A 82 23.25 19.37 -17.79
N ARG A 83 24.00 20.04 -16.91
CA ARG A 83 24.28 21.49 -17.04
C ARG A 83 25.74 21.82 -17.32
N LYS A 84 26.68 21.04 -16.80
CA LYS A 84 28.11 21.36 -16.93
C LYS A 84 28.48 21.53 -18.41
N GLY A 85 29.01 22.72 -18.74
CA GLY A 85 29.46 23.04 -20.10
C GLY A 85 28.38 23.48 -21.09
N VAL A 86 27.09 23.50 -20.71
CA VAL A 86 26.01 23.93 -21.59
C VAL A 86 25.80 25.44 -21.48
N ARG A 87 26.05 26.18 -22.58
CA ARG A 87 25.99 27.65 -22.60
C ARG A 87 24.87 28.22 -23.47
N SER A 88 24.45 27.46 -24.48
CA SER A 88 23.45 27.92 -25.44
C SER A 88 22.03 27.62 -24.94
N TRP A 89 21.12 28.55 -25.18
CA TRP A 89 19.69 28.36 -24.85
C TRP A 89 19.11 27.10 -25.51
N LYS A 90 19.49 26.82 -26.76
CA LYS A 90 19.09 25.59 -27.45
C LYS A 90 19.59 24.34 -26.72
N GLY A 91 20.85 24.32 -26.28
CA GLY A 91 21.41 23.21 -25.50
C GLY A 91 20.70 23.03 -24.16
N MET A 92 20.36 24.14 -23.49
CA MET A 92 19.64 24.11 -22.22
C MET A 92 18.23 23.52 -22.38
N THR A 93 17.50 23.91 -23.42
CA THR A 93 16.17 23.34 -23.72
C THR A 93 16.26 21.85 -24.01
N ILE A 94 17.20 21.43 -24.87
CA ILE A 94 17.39 20.01 -25.22
C ILE A 94 17.76 19.20 -23.97
N ASN A 95 18.69 19.68 -23.14
CA ASN A 95 19.09 18.96 -21.94
C ASN A 95 17.98 18.93 -20.89
N SER A 96 17.11 19.94 -20.82
CA SER A 96 15.95 19.93 -19.92
C SER A 96 14.88 18.94 -20.37
N LEU A 97 14.67 18.77 -21.67
CA LEU A 97 13.82 17.71 -22.21
C LEU A 97 14.42 16.32 -21.94
N LYS A 98 15.73 16.15 -22.14
CA LYS A 98 16.42 14.89 -21.82
C LYS A 98 16.35 14.56 -20.32
N PHE A 99 16.50 15.58 -19.47
CA PHE A 99 16.35 15.45 -18.03
C PHE A 99 14.97 14.89 -17.69
N GLY A 100 13.89 15.51 -18.20
CA GLY A 100 12.54 15.00 -18.00
C GLY A 100 12.36 13.58 -18.53
N LEU A 101 12.81 13.30 -19.76
CA LEU A 101 12.66 11.98 -20.39
C LEU A 101 13.47 10.88 -19.71
N MET A 102 14.63 11.18 -19.11
CA MET A 102 15.40 10.18 -18.36
C MET A 102 14.58 9.59 -17.20
N HIS A 103 13.66 10.37 -16.62
CA HIS A 103 12.81 9.89 -15.53
C HIS A 103 11.84 8.78 -15.95
N LEU A 104 11.61 8.57 -17.25
CA LEU A 104 10.91 7.38 -17.75
C LEU A 104 11.61 6.08 -17.33
N THR A 105 12.94 6.08 -17.25
CA THR A 105 13.70 4.88 -16.82
C THR A 105 13.53 4.60 -15.33
N ALA A 106 13.12 5.61 -14.55
CA ALA A 106 12.77 5.47 -13.14
C ALA A 106 11.29 5.05 -12.93
N GLY A 107 10.56 4.74 -14.01
CA GLY A 107 9.17 4.32 -13.95
C GLY A 107 8.15 5.47 -13.88
N ILE A 108 8.58 6.72 -14.07
CA ILE A 108 7.68 7.87 -14.09
C ILE A 108 6.91 7.89 -15.44
N PRO A 109 5.57 8.05 -15.44
CA PRO A 109 4.79 8.06 -16.68
C PRO A 109 5.17 9.24 -17.59
N LEU A 110 4.98 9.09 -18.90
CA LEU A 110 5.40 10.08 -19.91
C LEU A 110 4.89 11.51 -19.63
N CYS A 111 3.63 11.65 -19.22
CA CYS A 111 3.05 12.98 -18.94
C CYS A 111 3.81 13.70 -17.80
N TRP A 112 4.20 12.95 -16.76
CA TRP A 112 4.95 13.47 -15.62
C TRP A 112 6.41 13.72 -16.00
N ALA A 113 7.02 12.82 -16.76
CA ALA A 113 8.38 12.99 -17.28
C ALA A 113 8.53 14.25 -18.15
N LEU A 114 7.56 14.51 -19.03
CA LEU A 114 7.53 15.75 -19.80
C LEU A 114 7.34 16.97 -18.90
N SER A 115 6.49 16.88 -17.88
CA SER A 115 6.27 17.95 -16.90
C SER A 115 7.55 18.28 -16.13
N LEU A 116 8.39 17.28 -15.81
CA LEU A 116 9.72 17.47 -15.18
C LEU A 116 10.72 18.23 -16.05
N SER A 117 10.47 18.36 -17.35
CA SER A 117 11.30 19.20 -18.23
C SER A 117 11.18 20.69 -17.88
N VAL A 118 10.05 21.11 -17.28
CA VAL A 118 9.81 22.50 -16.86
C VAL A 118 10.71 22.91 -15.68
N PRO A 119 10.68 22.23 -14.50
CA PRO A 119 11.61 22.55 -13.42
C PRO A 119 13.07 22.34 -13.86
N GLY A 120 13.37 21.32 -14.68
CA GLY A 120 14.69 21.16 -15.28
C GLY A 120 15.14 22.39 -16.06
N PHE A 121 14.25 23.01 -16.84
CA PHE A 121 14.59 24.25 -17.55
C PHE A 121 14.79 25.43 -16.60
N LEU A 122 14.02 25.54 -15.52
CA LEU A 122 14.22 26.57 -14.50
C LEU A 122 15.59 26.44 -13.82
N PHE A 123 16.04 25.22 -13.50
CA PHE A 123 17.38 24.99 -12.96
C PHE A 123 18.46 25.38 -13.96
N ALA A 124 18.25 25.14 -15.25
CA ALA A 124 19.14 25.62 -16.30
C ALA A 124 19.23 27.16 -16.32
N CYS A 125 18.09 27.84 -16.23
CA CYS A 125 18.04 29.30 -16.16
C CYS A 125 18.80 29.83 -14.93
N ARG A 126 18.65 29.18 -13.77
CA ARG A 126 19.41 29.52 -12.56
C ARG A 126 20.91 29.34 -12.76
N TYR A 127 21.32 28.18 -13.27
CA TYR A 127 22.71 27.88 -13.62
C TYR A 127 23.30 29.00 -14.48
N LYS A 128 22.62 29.35 -15.58
CA LYS A 128 23.09 30.37 -16.52
C LYS A 128 23.18 31.75 -15.88
N TYR A 129 22.18 32.14 -15.08
CA TYR A 129 22.19 33.43 -14.38
C TYR A 129 23.40 33.57 -13.45
N VAL A 130 23.66 32.55 -12.62
CA VAL A 130 24.79 32.58 -11.67
C VAL A 130 26.13 32.46 -12.38
N TYR A 131 26.22 31.59 -13.39
CA TYR A 131 27.39 31.46 -14.25
C TYR A 131 27.76 32.81 -14.89
N ASP A 132 26.83 33.45 -15.60
CA ASP A 132 27.08 34.72 -16.29
C ASP A 132 27.45 35.84 -15.28
N ARG A 133 26.85 35.82 -14.08
CA ARG A 133 27.19 36.76 -13.00
C ARG A 133 28.59 36.54 -12.44
N HIS A 134 28.99 35.30 -12.18
CA HIS A 134 30.33 34.98 -11.68
C HIS A 134 31.40 35.28 -12.73
N LEU A 135 31.15 34.92 -13.99
CA LEU A 135 32.07 35.18 -15.09
C LEU A 135 32.31 36.68 -15.27
N ARG A 136 31.26 37.51 -15.20
CA ARG A 136 31.42 38.98 -15.27
C ARG A 136 32.19 39.57 -14.10
N LYS A 137 32.13 38.96 -12.91
CA LYS A 137 32.74 39.51 -11.69
C LYS A 137 34.21 39.10 -11.52
N PHE A 138 34.52 37.84 -11.84
CA PHE A 138 35.83 37.26 -11.55
C PHE A 138 36.62 36.87 -12.79
N ASN A 139 35.97 36.85 -13.97
CA ASN A 139 36.55 36.45 -15.25
C ASN A 139 37.22 35.06 -15.22
N ASP A 140 36.76 34.18 -14.32
CA ASP A 140 37.21 32.79 -14.20
C ASP A 140 36.06 31.86 -14.60
N GLU A 141 36.27 31.15 -15.71
CA GLU A 141 35.28 30.26 -16.28
C GLU A 141 35.03 29.02 -15.41
N ASN A 142 36.08 28.45 -14.81
CA ASN A 142 35.95 27.24 -13.99
C ASN A 142 35.18 27.53 -12.70
N GLN A 143 35.48 28.67 -12.07
CA GLN A 143 34.72 29.13 -10.91
C GLN A 143 33.28 29.48 -11.26
N ALA A 144 33.04 30.07 -12.44
CA ALA A 144 31.69 30.37 -12.91
C ALA A 144 30.86 29.10 -13.15
N VAL A 145 31.47 28.04 -13.74
CA VAL A 145 30.81 26.73 -13.89
C VAL A 145 30.47 26.14 -12.53
N ALA A 146 31.42 26.13 -11.60
CA ALA A 146 31.21 25.57 -10.26
C ALA A 146 30.07 26.30 -9.52
N ALA A 147 30.09 27.63 -9.51
CA ALA A 147 29.04 28.44 -8.88
C ALA A 147 27.67 28.25 -9.55
N GLY A 148 27.65 28.11 -10.88
CA GLY A 148 26.42 27.82 -11.62
C GLY A 148 25.82 26.48 -11.22
N VAL A 149 26.64 25.42 -11.16
CA VAL A 149 26.21 24.07 -10.74
C VAL A 149 25.73 24.10 -9.30
N GLU A 150 26.50 24.68 -8.38
CA GLU A 150 26.13 24.76 -6.96
C GLU A 150 24.78 25.45 -6.77
N ALA A 151 24.56 26.56 -7.46
CA ALA A 151 23.29 27.29 -7.37
C ALA A 151 22.10 26.51 -7.94
N SER A 152 22.27 25.80 -9.06
CA SER A 152 21.19 24.98 -9.62
C SER A 152 20.95 23.71 -8.80
N THR A 153 22.00 23.12 -8.22
CA THR A 153 21.91 22.01 -7.27
C THR A 153 21.14 22.39 -6.02
N ALA A 154 21.37 23.58 -5.45
CA ALA A 154 20.61 24.04 -4.30
C ALA A 154 19.10 24.15 -4.60
N ASP A 155 18.75 24.81 -5.72
CA ASP A 155 17.35 24.96 -6.13
C ASP A 155 16.69 23.60 -6.42
N HIS A 156 17.41 22.68 -7.09
CA HIS A 156 16.95 21.34 -7.38
C HIS A 156 16.78 20.49 -6.10
N ALA A 157 17.75 20.54 -5.19
CA ALA A 157 17.66 19.83 -3.91
C ALA A 157 16.49 20.32 -3.06
N ILE A 158 16.26 21.64 -3.00
CA ILE A 158 15.10 22.22 -2.30
C ILE A 158 13.79 21.75 -2.95
N TYR A 159 13.70 21.79 -4.28
CA TYR A 159 12.53 21.31 -5.01
C TYR A 159 12.21 19.83 -4.71
N ASN A 160 13.23 18.96 -4.77
CA ASN A 160 13.09 17.55 -4.48
C ASN A 160 12.75 17.30 -3.01
N ALA A 161 13.36 18.03 -2.08
CA ALA A 161 13.06 17.93 -0.66
C ALA A 161 11.60 18.29 -0.36
N ILE A 162 11.06 19.32 -1.01
CA ILE A 162 9.63 19.70 -0.91
C ILE A 162 8.74 18.56 -1.43
N LEU A 163 9.02 18.03 -2.62
CA LEU A 163 8.22 16.96 -3.22
C LEU A 163 8.24 15.67 -2.39
N ILE A 164 9.43 15.25 -1.95
CA ILE A 164 9.61 14.05 -1.11
C ILE A 164 8.91 14.23 0.24
N THR A 165 8.99 15.42 0.84
CA THR A 165 8.29 15.70 2.10
C THR A 165 6.79 15.68 1.91
N PHE A 166 6.27 16.28 0.83
CA PHE A 166 4.85 16.23 0.53
C PHE A 166 4.36 14.78 0.32
N LEU A 167 5.11 13.97 -0.43
CA LEU A 167 4.81 12.55 -0.63
C LEU A 167 4.86 11.75 0.67
N ALA A 168 5.87 11.99 1.52
CA ALA A 168 5.98 11.31 2.81
C ALA A 168 4.80 11.66 3.72
N VAL A 169 4.38 12.93 3.76
CA VAL A 169 3.22 13.37 4.55
C VAL A 169 1.93 12.72 4.03
N THR A 170 1.70 12.70 2.71
CA THR A 170 0.49 12.06 2.17
C THR A 170 0.47 10.55 2.43
N MET A 171 1.61 9.88 2.37
CA MET A 171 1.73 8.46 2.71
C MET A 171 1.57 8.15 4.20
N LEU A 172 1.99 9.05 5.09
CA LEU A 172 1.88 8.87 6.54
C LEU A 172 0.46 9.19 7.05
N LEU A 173 -0.24 10.12 6.40
CA LEU A 173 -1.60 10.53 6.75
C LEU A 173 -2.70 9.71 6.05
N GLY A 174 -2.41 9.09 4.91
CA GLY A 174 -3.29 8.15 4.19
C GLY A 174 -3.22 6.72 4.71
#